data_AF-B7ZCE0-F1
#
_entry.id   AF-B7ZCE0-F1
#
_cell.length_a   1.000
_cell.length_b   1.000
_cell.length_c   1.000
_cell.angle_alpha   90.00
_cell.angle_beta   90.00
_cell.angle_gamma   90.00
#
_symmetry.space_group_name_H-M   'P 1'
#
loop_
_entity.id
_entity.type
_entity.pdbx_description
1 polymer ?
#
loop_
_entity_poly.entity_id
_entity_poly.type
_entity_poly.pdbx_seq_one_letter_code
_entity_poly.pdbx_strand_id
1 'polypeptide(L)'
;MELILSTSPAKLTLDPARQPELTLRFNLSKLTLDPARQPELSLSPRLAELTLDPTCHPEMSLSPGPAELTLDPQHQAKELPVPKLPELILEPVHCRPELMSACADLINDQWPRSRASRLHSLGQSSDAFPLCLMLLSPQPTPGAAPVVVGHARLSRVLDQPHSLLVETVVVARPLRGRGFGRRLMEGLEAFARARGFRRLHLTT
;
A
#
# COMPACT_ATOMS: atom_id res chain seq x y z
N MET A 1 57.70 -16.70 19.12
CA MET A 1 57.03 -16.94 20.41
C MET A 1 55.85 -17.83 20.12
N GLU A 2 56.03 -19.13 20.35
CA GLU A 2 54.95 -20.12 20.34
C GLU A 2 54.41 -20.25 21.76
N LEU A 3 53.09 -20.41 21.92
CA LEU A 3 52.49 -21.27 22.94
C LEU A 3 51.11 -21.74 22.47
N ILE A 4 50.97 -23.05 22.41
CA ILE A 4 49.75 -23.86 22.23
C ILE A 4 48.91 -23.77 23.50
N LEU A 5 47.57 -23.86 23.43
CA LEU A 5 46.74 -24.48 24.47
C LEU A 5 45.36 -24.91 23.95
N SER A 6 45.11 -26.20 24.06
CA SER A 6 43.83 -26.92 23.90
C SER A 6 42.84 -26.58 25.02
N THR A 7 41.52 -26.69 24.76
CA THR A 7 40.54 -27.36 25.66
C THR A 7 39.10 -27.26 25.11
N SER A 8 38.45 -28.43 24.95
CA SER A 8 36.99 -28.65 25.01
C SER A 8 36.66 -29.14 26.45
N PRO A 9 35.43 -29.35 26.97
CA PRO A 9 34.05 -29.18 26.44
C PRO A 9 33.07 -28.46 27.41
N ALA A 10 31.85 -28.09 26.99
CA ALA A 10 30.71 -27.97 27.91
C ALA A 10 29.35 -28.12 27.20
N LYS A 11 28.68 -29.22 27.54
CA LYS A 11 27.31 -29.60 27.23
C LYS A 11 26.37 -28.78 28.12
N LEU A 12 25.57 -27.87 27.55
CA LEU A 12 24.52 -27.17 28.29
C LEU A 12 23.26 -28.04 28.31
N THR A 13 23.03 -28.67 29.46
CA THR A 13 21.75 -29.28 29.82
C THR A 13 20.75 -28.17 30.14
N LEU A 14 19.65 -28.08 29.39
CA LEU A 14 18.53 -27.17 29.63
C LEU A 14 17.63 -27.75 30.74
N ASP A 15 17.54 -27.04 31.86
CA ASP A 15 16.56 -27.26 32.94
C ASP A 15 15.31 -26.41 32.66
N PRO A 16 14.09 -26.98 32.60
CA PRO A 16 12.89 -26.30 32.11
C PRO A 16 12.11 -25.55 33.21
N ALA A 17 12.78 -24.77 34.05
CA ALA A 17 12.11 -23.97 35.07
C ALA A 17 12.80 -22.62 35.28
N ARG A 18 12.59 -21.66 34.36
CA ARG A 18 12.70 -20.22 34.63
C ARG A 18 12.21 -19.40 33.43
N GLN A 19 11.09 -18.69 33.64
CA GLN A 19 10.55 -17.66 32.75
C GLN A 19 11.53 -16.47 32.68
N PRO A 20 11.76 -15.84 31.51
CA PRO A 20 12.37 -14.51 31.48
C PRO A 20 11.28 -13.43 31.42
N GLU A 21 11.16 -12.64 32.50
CA GLU A 21 10.49 -11.33 32.45
C GLU A 21 11.37 -10.36 31.65
N LEU A 22 10.82 -9.81 30.56
CA LEU A 22 11.44 -8.76 29.78
C LEU A 22 10.99 -7.39 30.31
N THR A 23 11.78 -6.82 31.21
CA THR A 23 11.59 -5.44 31.71
C THR A 23 11.95 -4.43 30.61
N LEU A 24 10.93 -3.93 29.90
CA LEU A 24 11.04 -2.81 28.96
C LEU A 24 11.08 -1.48 29.73
N ARG A 25 12.27 -0.91 29.90
CA ARG A 25 12.45 0.47 30.41
C ARG A 25 12.12 1.47 29.31
N PHE A 26 10.93 2.08 29.37
CA PHE A 26 10.63 3.30 28.62
C PHE A 26 11.07 4.53 29.43
N ASN A 27 11.97 5.33 28.85
CA ASN A 27 12.38 6.61 29.40
C ASN A 27 11.42 7.69 28.87
N LEU A 28 10.62 8.29 29.76
CA LEU A 28 9.58 9.25 29.42
C LEU A 28 9.92 10.60 30.08
N SER A 29 10.69 11.43 29.37
CA SER A 29 10.94 12.80 29.79
C SER A 29 9.91 13.76 29.16
N LYS A 30 8.94 14.13 30.02
CA LYS A 30 8.33 15.47 30.12
C LYS A 30 7.47 15.96 28.94
N LEU A 31 6.15 15.82 29.07
CA LEU A 31 5.18 16.77 28.53
C LEU A 31 4.36 17.33 29.69
N THR A 32 4.64 18.59 30.03
CA THR A 32 3.84 19.41 30.96
C THR A 32 2.52 19.74 30.28
N LEU A 33 1.39 19.41 30.92
CA LEU A 33 0.04 19.70 30.43
C LEU A 33 -0.46 20.96 31.13
N ASP A 34 -0.69 22.03 30.36
CA ASP A 34 -1.31 23.29 30.81
C ASP A 34 -2.85 23.17 30.66
N PRO A 35 -3.65 23.27 31.74
CA PRO A 35 -5.10 23.10 31.67
C PRO A 35 -5.79 24.47 31.59
N ALA A 36 -5.68 25.16 30.46
CA ALA A 36 -6.51 26.33 30.18
C ALA A 36 -6.63 26.59 28.67
N ARG A 37 -7.59 25.92 28.02
CA ARG A 37 -8.31 26.39 26.82
C ARG A 37 -9.38 25.38 26.40
N GLN A 38 -10.64 25.73 26.68
CA GLN A 38 -11.84 25.10 26.16
C GLN A 38 -11.94 25.30 24.63
N PRO A 39 -12.66 24.44 23.90
CA PRO A 39 -13.37 24.90 22.71
C PRO A 39 -14.88 24.65 22.84
N GLU A 40 -15.66 25.73 22.91
CA GLU A 40 -17.08 25.70 22.57
C GLU A 40 -17.22 25.67 21.04
N LEU A 41 -18.01 24.73 20.52
CA LEU A 41 -18.45 24.71 19.13
C LEU A 41 -19.97 24.76 19.09
N SER A 42 -20.51 25.96 18.93
CA SER A 42 -21.88 26.24 18.54
C SER A 42 -21.91 26.43 17.02
N LEU A 43 -22.57 25.55 16.27
CA LEU A 43 -23.01 25.87 14.91
C LEU A 43 -24.33 25.15 14.58
N SER A 44 -25.37 25.96 14.45
CA SER A 44 -26.68 25.64 13.86
C SER A 44 -26.57 25.35 12.35
N PRO A 45 -27.42 24.49 11.76
CA PRO A 45 -27.63 24.45 10.33
C PRO A 45 -28.95 25.16 9.96
N ARG A 46 -28.89 26.06 8.98
CA ARG A 46 -30.07 26.53 8.24
C ARG A 46 -29.81 26.50 6.74
N LEU A 47 -30.90 26.17 6.05
CA LEU A 47 -31.23 26.44 4.64
C LEU A 47 -30.94 25.32 3.64
N ALA A 48 -32.02 24.58 3.32
CA ALA A 48 -32.34 24.19 1.96
C ALA A 48 -33.87 24.21 1.82
N GLU A 49 -34.35 25.05 0.92
CA GLU A 49 -35.75 25.31 0.60
C GLU A 49 -36.07 24.73 -0.79
N LEU A 50 -37.33 24.31 -0.95
CA LEU A 50 -38.14 24.30 -2.16
C LEU A 50 -37.98 23.14 -3.18
N THR A 51 -38.89 22.18 -2.99
CA THR A 51 -39.67 21.38 -3.96
C THR A 51 -39.99 22.08 -5.28
N LEU A 52 -39.99 21.32 -6.39
CA LEU A 52 -40.92 21.48 -7.52
C LEU A 52 -41.08 20.15 -8.29
N ASP A 53 -42.33 19.86 -8.65
CA ASP A 53 -42.91 18.59 -9.12
C ASP A 53 -42.55 18.17 -10.57
N PRO A 54 -42.75 16.88 -10.93
CA PRO A 54 -42.54 16.36 -12.28
C PRO A 54 -43.82 16.36 -13.14
N THR A 55 -43.62 16.07 -14.43
CA THR A 55 -44.60 15.62 -15.44
C THR A 55 -45.48 16.67 -16.14
N CYS A 56 -45.02 17.10 -17.33
CA CYS A 56 -45.90 17.53 -18.44
C CYS A 56 -45.39 16.96 -19.77
N HIS A 57 -46.20 16.10 -20.39
CA HIS A 57 -46.25 15.79 -21.81
C HIS A 57 -47.75 15.80 -22.20
N PRO A 58 -48.13 15.78 -23.48
CA PRO A 58 -47.58 16.46 -24.66
C PRO A 58 -48.71 17.15 -25.48
N GLU A 59 -48.40 18.02 -26.43
CA GLU A 59 -49.11 18.19 -27.73
C GLU A 59 -48.59 19.43 -28.45
N MET A 60 -48.04 19.27 -29.65
CA MET A 60 -48.03 20.33 -30.66
C MET A 60 -48.21 19.71 -32.04
N SER A 61 -49.11 20.34 -32.79
CA SER A 61 -49.67 19.92 -34.07
C SER A 61 -48.73 20.11 -35.25
N LEU A 62 -49.00 19.33 -36.29
CA LEU A 62 -48.37 19.25 -37.60
C LEU A 62 -48.20 20.60 -38.33
N SER A 63 -47.09 20.75 -39.08
CA SER A 63 -47.09 21.11 -40.51
C SER A 63 -45.70 20.90 -41.16
N PRO A 64 -45.63 20.46 -42.44
CA PRO A 64 -44.38 20.08 -43.12
C PRO A 64 -43.79 21.23 -43.95
N GLY A 65 -42.46 21.35 -43.96
CA GLY A 65 -41.73 22.23 -44.87
C GLY A 65 -40.42 21.59 -45.31
N PRO A 66 -40.18 21.37 -46.61
CA PRO A 66 -38.93 20.80 -47.10
C PRO A 66 -37.93 21.94 -47.32
N ALA A 67 -36.90 22.00 -46.50
CA ALA A 67 -35.70 22.78 -46.80
C ALA A 67 -34.51 21.83 -46.73
N GLU A 68 -34.20 21.29 -47.90
CA GLU A 68 -32.97 20.61 -48.25
C GLU A 68 -31.80 21.59 -47.99
N LEU A 69 -31.04 21.34 -46.93
CA LEU A 69 -29.72 21.93 -46.73
C LEU A 69 -28.73 20.80 -46.52
N THR A 70 -28.08 20.49 -47.64
CA THR A 70 -26.87 19.69 -47.76
C THR A 70 -25.80 20.18 -46.79
N LEU A 71 -25.52 19.38 -45.75
CA LEU A 71 -24.29 19.45 -44.97
C LEU A 71 -23.75 18.02 -44.82
N ASP A 72 -22.81 17.72 -45.71
CA ASP A 72 -21.99 16.51 -45.76
C ASP A 72 -20.92 16.52 -44.63
N PRO A 73 -20.18 15.43 -44.36
CA PRO A 73 -20.32 14.70 -43.10
C PRO A 73 -19.00 14.61 -42.33
N GLN A 74 -18.80 15.38 -41.25
CA GLN A 74 -17.63 15.19 -40.37
C GLN A 74 -17.86 15.65 -38.92
N HIS A 75 -18.69 14.95 -38.15
CA HIS A 75 -18.61 15.01 -36.68
C HIS A 75 -18.49 13.60 -36.11
N GLN A 76 -17.34 12.99 -36.36
CA GLN A 76 -16.85 11.92 -35.50
C GLN A 76 -16.59 12.57 -34.14
N ALA A 77 -17.51 12.35 -33.21
CA ALA A 77 -17.32 12.70 -31.80
C ALA A 77 -15.96 12.16 -31.40
N LYS A 78 -15.01 13.08 -31.21
CA LYS A 78 -13.67 12.78 -30.73
C LYS A 78 -13.85 12.39 -29.28
N GLU A 79 -14.09 11.10 -29.03
CA GLU A 79 -13.99 10.51 -27.70
C GLU A 79 -12.62 10.92 -27.16
N LEU A 80 -12.63 11.85 -26.21
CA LEU A 80 -11.47 12.15 -25.41
C LEU A 80 -11.05 10.83 -24.77
N PRO A 81 -9.79 10.37 -24.94
CA PRO A 81 -9.37 9.11 -24.36
C PRO A 81 -9.58 9.20 -22.86
N VAL A 82 -10.50 8.39 -22.32
CA VAL A 82 -10.60 8.17 -20.88
C VAL A 82 -9.20 7.78 -20.43
N PRO A 83 -8.54 8.53 -19.52
CA PRO A 83 -7.17 8.23 -19.14
C PRO A 83 -7.13 6.83 -18.56
N LYS A 84 -6.62 5.87 -19.34
CA LYS A 84 -6.38 4.51 -18.86
C LYS A 84 -5.42 4.65 -17.70
N LEU A 85 -5.88 4.29 -16.49
CA LEU A 85 -5.01 4.24 -15.33
C LEU A 85 -3.81 3.33 -15.67
N PRO A 86 -2.59 3.68 -15.23
CA PRO A 86 -1.43 2.86 -15.51
C PRO A 86 -1.66 1.44 -15.00
N GLU A 87 -1.30 0.47 -15.84
CA GLU A 87 -1.31 -0.94 -15.51
C GLU A 87 -0.24 -1.17 -14.44
N LEU A 88 -0.65 -1.29 -13.18
CA LEU A 88 0.26 -1.56 -12.08
C LEU A 88 0.48 -3.05 -11.95
N ILE A 89 1.72 -3.43 -11.69
CA ILE A 89 2.15 -4.82 -11.58
C ILE A 89 2.65 -5.07 -10.16
N LEU A 90 2.31 -6.22 -9.56
CA LEU A 90 2.81 -6.61 -8.26
C LEU A 90 3.89 -7.68 -8.41
N GLU A 91 5.13 -7.37 -8.02
CA GLU A 91 6.27 -8.27 -8.23
C GLU A 91 7.11 -8.48 -6.95
N PRO A 92 7.73 -9.67 -6.76
CA PRO A 92 8.69 -9.91 -5.69
C PRO A 92 9.96 -9.09 -5.82
N VAL A 93 10.45 -8.55 -4.70
CA VAL A 93 11.71 -7.79 -4.65
C VAL A 93 12.92 -8.62 -5.09
N HIS A 94 12.96 -9.90 -4.73
CA HIS A 94 14.10 -10.77 -5.07
C HIS A 94 14.18 -11.12 -6.56
N CYS A 95 13.11 -10.91 -7.33
CA CYS A 95 13.11 -11.02 -8.80
C CYS A 95 13.55 -9.72 -9.49
N ARG A 96 13.67 -8.62 -8.73
CA ARG A 96 13.95 -7.26 -9.22
C ARG A 96 15.02 -6.57 -8.36
N PRO A 97 16.24 -7.14 -8.26
CA PRO A 97 17.29 -6.60 -7.40
C PRO A 97 17.68 -5.16 -7.74
N GLU A 98 17.52 -4.75 -9.01
CA GLU A 98 17.76 -3.39 -9.48
C GLU A 98 16.85 -2.35 -8.81
N LEU A 99 15.66 -2.76 -8.35
CA LEU A 99 14.68 -1.90 -7.68
C LEU A 99 14.81 -1.91 -6.15
N MET A 100 15.64 -2.79 -5.58
CA MET A 100 15.73 -2.99 -4.14
C MET A 100 16.18 -1.73 -3.40
N SER A 101 17.08 -0.94 -4.02
CA SER A 101 17.51 0.35 -3.48
C SER A 101 16.34 1.35 -3.38
N ALA A 102 15.57 1.51 -4.47
CA ALA A 102 14.41 2.40 -4.49
C ALA A 102 13.32 1.97 -3.49
N CYS A 103 13.12 0.67 -3.33
CA CYS A 103 12.19 0.13 -2.33
C CYS A 103 12.67 0.40 -0.89
N ALA A 104 13.98 0.32 -0.63
CA ALA A 104 14.54 0.65 0.68
C ALA A 104 14.31 2.12 1.04
N ASP A 105 14.52 3.01 0.07
CA ASP A 105 14.31 4.45 0.24
C ASP A 105 12.82 4.77 0.50
N LEU A 106 11.90 4.16 -0.29
CA LEU A 106 10.46 4.26 -0.08
C LEU A 106 10.03 3.91 1.37
N ILE A 107 10.54 2.81 1.92
CA ILE A 107 10.19 2.38 3.28
C ILE A 107 10.79 3.33 4.31
N ASN A 108 12.04 3.78 4.10
CA ASN A 108 12.72 4.69 5.00
C ASN A 108 12.07 6.08 5.06
N ASP A 109 11.48 6.56 3.97
CA ASP A 109 10.72 7.82 3.92
C ASP A 109 9.48 7.81 4.84
N GLN A 110 8.97 6.63 5.18
CA GLN A 110 7.85 6.46 6.10
C GLN A 110 8.30 6.10 7.52
N TRP A 111 9.31 5.24 7.65
CA TRP A 111 9.86 4.81 8.94
C TRP A 111 11.39 4.85 8.88
N PRO A 112 12.04 5.94 9.32
CA PRO A 112 13.48 6.09 9.20
C PRO A 112 14.27 5.04 9.99
N ARG A 113 15.17 4.32 9.29
CA ARG A 113 16.20 3.40 9.85
C ARG A 113 17.45 3.46 8.98
N SER A 114 18.52 2.78 9.40
CA SER A 114 19.72 2.69 8.56
C SER A 114 19.41 2.01 7.22
N ARG A 115 19.97 2.54 6.14
CA ARG A 115 19.79 2.00 4.78
C ARG A 115 20.25 0.54 4.70
N ALA A 116 21.35 0.20 5.36
CA ALA A 116 21.84 -1.17 5.47
C ALA A 116 20.81 -2.13 6.09
N SER A 117 20.09 -1.70 7.14
CA SER A 117 19.04 -2.52 7.76
C SER A 117 17.85 -2.74 6.82
N ARG A 118 17.46 -1.74 6.03
CA ARG A 118 16.40 -1.89 5.02
C ARG A 118 16.79 -2.86 3.92
N LEU A 119 17.99 -2.69 3.35
CA LEU A 119 18.51 -3.59 2.32
C LEU A 119 18.65 -5.01 2.83
N HIS A 120 19.11 -5.20 4.07
CA HIS A 120 19.18 -6.52 4.69
C HIS A 120 17.80 -7.17 4.83
N SER A 121 16.80 -6.44 5.34
CA SER A 121 15.43 -6.93 5.48
C SER A 121 14.79 -7.30 4.13
N LEU A 122 14.98 -6.47 3.10
CA LEU A 122 14.52 -6.73 1.73
C LEU A 122 15.25 -7.92 1.11
N GLY A 123 16.54 -8.07 1.38
CA GLY A 123 17.37 -9.19 0.90
C GLY A 123 17.00 -10.55 1.48
N GLN A 124 16.20 -10.60 2.56
CA GLN A 124 15.61 -11.84 3.08
C GLN A 124 14.38 -12.31 2.30
N SER A 125 13.91 -11.51 1.32
CA SER A 125 12.76 -11.87 0.49
C SER A 125 13.00 -13.17 -0.27
N SER A 126 12.07 -14.11 -0.17
CA SER A 126 12.09 -15.36 -0.95
C SER A 126 10.69 -15.93 -1.15
N ASP A 127 10.55 -16.88 -2.07
CA ASP A 127 9.29 -17.63 -2.29
C ASP A 127 8.88 -18.47 -1.07
N ALA A 128 9.81 -18.78 -0.16
CA ALA A 128 9.56 -19.55 1.06
C ALA A 128 9.09 -18.71 2.25
N PHE A 129 8.92 -17.40 2.05
CA PHE A 129 8.70 -16.38 3.09
C PHE A 129 9.92 -16.17 4.02
N PRO A 130 10.14 -14.96 4.53
CA PRO A 130 9.36 -13.74 4.29
C PRO A 130 9.47 -13.27 2.84
N LEU A 131 8.40 -12.71 2.30
CA LEU A 131 8.31 -12.29 0.91
C LEU A 131 8.01 -10.80 0.84
N CYS A 132 8.90 -10.04 0.23
CA CYS A 132 8.72 -8.62 -0.02
C CYS A 132 8.17 -8.40 -1.43
N LEU A 133 7.04 -7.70 -1.55
CA LEU A 133 6.38 -7.37 -2.80
C LEU A 133 6.43 -5.86 -3.06
N MET A 134 6.52 -5.48 -4.33
CA MET A 134 6.48 -4.10 -4.81
C MET A 134 5.32 -3.92 -5.77
N LEU A 135 4.57 -2.82 -5.60
CA LEU A 135 3.65 -2.34 -6.61
C LEU A 135 4.42 -1.42 -7.57
N LEU A 136 4.49 -1.82 -8.83
CA LEU A 136 5.29 -1.16 -9.87
C LEU A 136 4.38 -0.44 -10.86
N SER A 137 4.75 0.78 -11.23
CA SER A 137 4.17 1.49 -12.37
C SER A 137 5.17 1.48 -13.52
N PRO A 138 4.77 1.02 -14.72
CA PRO A 138 5.54 1.23 -15.94
C PRO A 138 5.80 2.72 -16.16
N GLN A 139 6.94 3.04 -16.74
CA GLN A 139 7.24 4.40 -17.18
C GLN A 139 6.82 4.59 -18.64
N PRO A 140 6.33 5.77 -19.05
CA PRO A 140 5.97 6.06 -20.43
C PRO A 140 7.17 6.03 -21.39
N THR A 141 8.37 6.27 -20.86
CA THR A 141 9.61 6.29 -21.65
C THR A 141 10.12 4.86 -21.89
N PRO A 142 10.27 4.45 -23.16
CA PRO A 142 10.84 3.14 -23.48
C PRO A 142 12.22 2.97 -22.85
N GLY A 143 12.44 1.85 -22.16
CA GLY A 143 13.72 1.51 -21.52
C GLY A 143 13.95 2.12 -20.14
N ALA A 144 13.04 2.95 -19.62
CA ALA A 144 13.14 3.43 -18.24
C ALA A 144 12.72 2.35 -17.24
N ALA A 145 13.41 2.30 -16.10
CA ALA A 145 13.04 1.41 -15.01
C ALA A 145 11.64 1.78 -14.46
N PRO A 146 10.83 0.78 -14.08
CA PRO A 146 9.53 1.02 -13.48
C PRO A 146 9.66 1.76 -12.14
N VAL A 147 8.64 2.53 -11.79
CA VAL A 147 8.57 3.25 -10.51
C VAL A 147 8.03 2.32 -9.43
N VAL A 148 8.72 2.26 -8.29
CA VAL A 148 8.22 1.60 -7.08
C VAL A 148 7.16 2.51 -6.44
N VAL A 149 5.89 2.16 -6.63
CA VAL A 149 4.73 2.92 -6.12
C VAL A 149 4.43 2.58 -4.67
N GLY A 150 4.61 1.31 -4.30
CA GLY A 150 4.29 0.81 -2.97
C GLY A 150 5.02 -0.48 -2.64
N HIS A 151 4.97 -0.84 -1.36
CA HIS A 151 5.62 -2.04 -0.83
C HIS A 151 4.76 -2.66 0.28
N ALA A 152 4.84 -3.98 0.40
CA ALA A 152 4.41 -4.72 1.59
C ALA A 152 5.28 -5.97 1.76
N ARG A 153 5.37 -6.46 3.00
CA ARG A 153 6.03 -7.71 3.36
C ARG A 153 4.99 -8.71 3.83
N LEU A 154 5.10 -9.95 3.36
CA LEU A 154 4.32 -11.09 3.79
C LEU A 154 5.22 -12.03 4.60
N SER A 155 4.75 -12.44 5.77
CA SER A 155 5.43 -13.38 6.67
C SER A 155 4.46 -14.52 7.05
N ARG A 156 4.96 -15.73 7.32
CA ARG A 156 4.09 -16.81 7.81
C ARG A 156 3.61 -16.53 9.23
N VAL A 157 2.41 -16.99 9.55
CA VAL A 157 1.88 -16.97 10.91
C VAL A 157 2.13 -18.31 11.58
N LEU A 158 2.66 -18.29 12.82
CA LEU A 158 2.91 -19.48 13.61
C LEU A 158 1.61 -20.28 13.82
N ASP A 159 1.70 -21.60 13.67
CA ASP A 159 0.59 -22.56 13.83
C ASP A 159 -0.67 -22.27 12.99
N GLN A 160 -0.55 -21.44 11.95
CA GLN A 160 -1.63 -21.11 11.03
C GLN A 160 -1.16 -21.22 9.58
N PRO A 161 -1.12 -22.44 9.00
CA PRO A 161 -0.51 -22.68 7.69
C PRO A 161 -1.19 -21.96 6.52
N HIS A 162 -2.46 -21.54 6.66
CA HIS A 162 -3.23 -20.81 5.65
C HIS A 162 -3.31 -19.29 5.91
N SER A 163 -2.53 -18.78 6.87
CA SER A 163 -2.51 -17.37 7.26
C SER A 163 -1.16 -16.73 6.92
N LEU A 164 -1.20 -15.48 6.46
CA LEU A 164 -0.01 -14.62 6.34
C LEU A 164 -0.17 -13.36 7.19
N LEU A 165 0.93 -12.89 7.75
CA LEU A 165 1.06 -11.58 8.35
C LEU A 165 1.51 -10.59 7.28
N VAL A 166 0.79 -9.47 7.17
CA VAL A 166 1.11 -8.35 6.29
C VAL A 166 1.77 -7.28 7.14
N GLU A 167 2.97 -6.89 6.75
CA GLU A 167 3.81 -5.93 7.45
C GLU A 167 4.31 -4.85 6.50
N THR A 168 4.68 -3.68 7.04
CA THR A 168 5.38 -2.62 6.29
C THR A 168 4.62 -2.18 5.02
N VAL A 169 3.29 -2.05 5.11
CA VAL A 169 2.46 -1.58 3.99
C VAL A 169 2.69 -0.08 3.78
N VAL A 170 3.23 0.31 2.63
CA VAL A 170 3.53 1.72 2.33
C VAL A 170 3.30 2.03 0.85
N VAL A 171 2.80 3.25 0.60
CA VAL A 171 2.73 3.87 -0.72
C VAL A 171 3.60 5.11 -0.71
N ALA A 172 4.31 5.36 -1.82
CA ALA A 172 5.15 6.54 -2.01
C ALA A 172 4.35 7.80 -1.70
N ARG A 173 4.89 8.66 -0.82
CA ARG A 173 4.21 9.86 -0.30
C ARG A 173 3.55 10.73 -1.40
N PRO A 174 4.22 11.08 -2.52
CA PRO A 174 3.60 11.91 -3.57
C PRO A 174 2.51 11.20 -4.39
N LEU A 175 2.39 9.87 -4.24
CA LEU A 175 1.44 9.03 -4.97
C LEU A 175 0.22 8.61 -4.12
N ARG A 176 0.16 9.05 -2.85
CA ARG A 176 -0.99 8.77 -1.96
C ARG A 176 -2.25 9.50 -2.41
N GLY A 177 -3.41 9.03 -1.94
CA GLY A 177 -4.72 9.58 -2.31
C GLY A 177 -5.20 9.17 -3.72
N ARG A 178 -4.46 8.33 -4.44
CA ARG A 178 -4.77 7.90 -5.82
C ARG A 178 -5.27 6.45 -5.92
N GLY A 179 -5.67 5.85 -4.80
CA GLY A 179 -6.15 4.46 -4.75
C GLY A 179 -5.05 3.37 -4.80
N PHE A 180 -3.76 3.73 -4.85
CA PHE A 180 -2.68 2.73 -4.92
C PHE A 180 -2.56 1.85 -3.67
N GLY A 181 -2.93 2.36 -2.49
CA GLY A 181 -2.98 1.53 -1.27
C GLY A 181 -4.02 0.41 -1.38
N ARG A 182 -5.19 0.73 -1.93
CA ARG A 182 -6.24 -0.26 -2.22
C ARG A 182 -5.74 -1.30 -3.24
N ARG A 183 -5.19 -0.84 -4.37
CA ARG A 183 -4.64 -1.76 -5.40
C ARG A 183 -3.52 -2.65 -4.86
N LEU A 184 -2.67 -2.13 -3.98
CA LEU A 184 -1.66 -2.93 -3.28
C LEU A 184 -2.31 -4.04 -2.46
N MET A 185 -3.27 -3.70 -1.59
CA MET A 185 -3.94 -4.70 -0.73
C MET A 185 -4.73 -5.74 -1.53
N GLU A 186 -5.51 -5.33 -2.53
CA GLU A 186 -6.23 -6.24 -3.44
C GLU A 186 -5.25 -7.17 -4.18
N GLY A 187 -4.10 -6.64 -4.61
CA GLY A 187 -3.03 -7.42 -5.21
C GLY A 187 -2.42 -8.44 -4.24
N LEU A 188 -2.17 -8.06 -2.97
CA LEU A 188 -1.68 -8.99 -1.94
C LEU A 188 -2.67 -10.12 -1.67
N GLU A 189 -3.96 -9.81 -1.59
CA GLU A 189 -5.01 -10.80 -1.42
C GLU A 189 -5.06 -11.79 -2.59
N ALA A 190 -5.04 -11.29 -3.83
CA ALA A 190 -5.02 -12.12 -5.02
C ALA A 190 -3.74 -13.00 -5.06
N PHE A 191 -2.59 -12.40 -4.77
CA PHE A 191 -1.30 -13.10 -4.73
C PHE A 191 -1.27 -14.22 -3.70
N ALA A 192 -1.79 -13.97 -2.49
CA ALA A 192 -1.85 -14.93 -1.40
C ALA A 192 -2.87 -16.04 -1.71
N ARG A 193 -4.05 -15.68 -2.23
CA ARG A 193 -5.11 -16.63 -2.61
C ARG A 193 -4.64 -17.61 -3.68
N ALA A 194 -3.91 -17.13 -4.69
CA ALA A 194 -3.32 -17.98 -5.73
C ALA A 194 -2.32 -19.02 -5.19
N ARG A 195 -1.76 -18.80 -3.99
CA ARG A 195 -0.84 -19.71 -3.30
C ARG A 195 -1.51 -20.54 -2.20
N GLY A 196 -2.85 -20.52 -2.12
CA GLY A 196 -3.62 -21.32 -1.17
C GLY A 196 -3.77 -20.73 0.23
N PHE A 197 -3.33 -19.48 0.44
CA PHE A 197 -3.60 -18.76 1.70
C PHE A 197 -5.03 -18.22 1.71
N ARG A 198 -5.65 -18.22 2.90
CA ARG A 198 -7.07 -17.88 3.07
C ARG A 198 -7.29 -16.69 4.01
N ARG A 199 -6.25 -16.26 4.73
CA ARG A 199 -6.35 -15.17 5.70
C ARG A 199 -5.09 -14.32 5.69
N LEU A 200 -5.29 -13.01 5.72
CA LEU A 200 -4.26 -12.01 5.97
C LEU A 200 -4.51 -11.38 7.33
N HIS A 201 -3.45 -11.17 8.10
CA HIS A 201 -3.47 -10.46 9.38
C HIS A 201 -2.59 -9.23 9.27
N LEU A 202 -2.92 -8.16 9.97
CA LEU A 202 -2.08 -6.98 10.08
C LEU A 202 -2.37 -6.26 11.40
N THR A 203 -1.45 -5.39 11.80
CA THR A 203 -1.64 -4.42 12.89
C THR A 203 -1.54 -3.01 12.31
N THR A 204 -2.35 -2.08 12.84
CA THR A 204 -2.42 -0.68 12.38
C THR A 204 -2.56 0.29 13.53
#